data_AF-A0A7S4S5W0-F1
#
_entry.id   AF-A0A7S4S5W0-F1
#
_cell.length_a   1.000
_cell.length_b   1.000
_cell.length_c   1.000
_cell.angle_alpha   90.00
_cell.angle_beta   90.00
_cell.angle_gamma   90.00
#
_symmetry.space_group_name_H-M   'P 1'
#
loop_
_entity.id
_entity.type
_entity.pdbx_description
1 polymer ?
#
loop_
_entity_poly.entity_id
_entity_poly.type
_entity_poly.pdbx_seq_one_letter_code
_entity_poly.pdbx_strand_id
1 'polypeptide(L)'
;LPGDLPTPKLPRPLSTAMSRTLLLTTFLLAAVAGGTPGESGISHEELLGRLREVTEELARIQALVHAEGGDGEPPHQGRLQTRRMHASDTASIADLQGAMNHMWLLICGALVMFMQAGFAMLEAGCCRSKNVQNIMMKNLTDVCAGTMCWWAFGWMFAYGPVEGRTKFAGNTEYFGHDFMAEPYTGTIVSTDKPLNWFFQWAFCSAAATIVSGGIAERVNFPCYFLYTLCMTSIIYPVVVAWTWSGNGWLQGGNDEHINSVGYFDFAGSGIVHMCGGVGALVGAIVVGPRTGRWDEDRATEFDPHSLPLVVLGTFILWFGWYGFNCGSTLGMADTATGQLAASVAMNTTISAATGGLTVLGLRLLLLKRYDVGGMCNGILAGLVSITAPCGNVECGSACCIGLIGALIYQGASSLLRKVKIDDPIDAFPVHGAAGAWGTLAAVIFDWGDGIGVFHGWGGFSCTTDSAGGCLDGARGQAFVANLVGIIAIAAWTGLLSAVILVPLKFVALRATDEVQELGMDTAKHSPTKAYAHEW
;
A
#
# COMPACT_ATOMS: atom_id res chain seq x y z
N LEU A 1 -6.38 -42.80 -14.33
CA LEU A 1 -7.42 -43.47 -15.14
C LEU A 1 -8.54 -42.46 -15.39
N PRO A 2 -9.14 -42.46 -16.58
CA PRO A 2 -9.03 -41.35 -17.53
C PRO A 2 -10.34 -40.58 -17.76
N GLY A 3 -10.25 -39.43 -18.42
CA GLY A 3 -11.42 -38.73 -18.93
C GLY A 3 -11.08 -37.34 -19.48
N ASP A 4 -10.61 -37.29 -20.73
CA ASP A 4 -10.51 -36.07 -21.52
C ASP A 4 -11.84 -35.30 -21.49
N LEU A 5 -11.80 -34.05 -21.04
CA LEU A 5 -12.90 -33.11 -21.27
C LEU A 5 -12.93 -32.77 -22.77
N PRO A 6 -14.07 -32.96 -23.45
CA PRO A 6 -14.17 -32.59 -24.87
C PRO A 6 -14.21 -31.06 -24.97
N THR A 7 -13.21 -30.48 -25.62
CA THR A 7 -13.34 -29.13 -26.18
C THR A 7 -14.53 -29.14 -27.16
N PRO A 8 -15.52 -28.24 -27.03
CA PRO A 8 -16.65 -28.23 -27.94
C PRO A 8 -16.14 -27.90 -29.35
N LYS A 9 -16.18 -28.89 -30.25
CA LYS A 9 -15.91 -28.68 -31.67
C LYS A 9 -17.21 -28.19 -32.31
N LEU A 10 -17.22 -26.93 -32.75
CA LEU A 10 -18.25 -26.40 -33.64
C LEU A 10 -18.41 -27.32 -34.86
N PRO A 11 -19.63 -27.47 -35.42
CA PRO A 11 -19.83 -28.18 -36.68
C PRO A 11 -18.89 -27.61 -37.75
N ARG A 12 -18.19 -28.48 -38.50
CA ARG A 12 -17.21 -28.08 -39.54
C ARG A 12 -17.71 -26.98 -40.50
N PRO A 13 -18.98 -26.95 -40.97
CA PRO A 13 -19.44 -25.84 -41.82
C PRO A 13 -19.52 -24.50 -41.07
N LEU A 14 -19.92 -24.51 -39.79
CA LEU A 14 -19.98 -23.30 -38.96
C LEU A 14 -18.57 -22.78 -38.62
N SER A 15 -17.63 -23.69 -38.29
CA SER A 15 -16.25 -23.28 -37.97
C SER A 15 -15.51 -22.68 -39.18
N THR A 16 -15.83 -23.15 -40.38
CA THR A 16 -15.26 -22.65 -41.64
C THR A 16 -15.84 -21.27 -42.01
N ALA A 17 -17.14 -21.07 -41.84
CA ALA A 17 -17.80 -19.79 -42.10
C ALA A 17 -17.38 -18.70 -41.08
N MET A 18 -17.26 -19.04 -39.79
CA MET A 18 -16.79 -18.11 -38.77
C MET A 18 -15.31 -17.73 -38.97
N SER A 19 -14.46 -18.68 -39.36
CA SER A 19 -13.04 -18.40 -39.67
C SER A 19 -12.87 -17.46 -40.87
N ARG A 20 -13.69 -17.62 -41.92
CA ARG A 20 -13.68 -16.72 -43.09
C ARG A 20 -14.18 -15.33 -42.75
N THR A 21 -15.27 -15.24 -42.00
CA THR A 21 -15.82 -13.96 -41.54
C THR A 21 -14.78 -13.21 -40.71
N LEU A 22 -14.14 -13.87 -39.73
CA LEU A 22 -13.10 -13.27 -38.88
C LEU A 22 -11.88 -12.77 -39.67
N LEU A 23 -11.44 -13.51 -40.70
CA LEU A 23 -10.36 -13.09 -41.59
C LEU A 23 -10.75 -11.84 -42.39
N LEU A 24 -11.97 -11.79 -42.93
CA LEU A 24 -12.50 -10.66 -43.69
C LEU A 24 -12.67 -9.41 -42.80
N THR A 25 -13.19 -9.54 -41.58
CA THR A 25 -13.31 -8.40 -40.64
C THR A 25 -11.94 -7.89 -40.19
N THR A 26 -10.98 -8.78 -39.95
CA THR A 26 -9.62 -8.39 -39.55
C THR A 26 -8.91 -7.64 -40.69
N PHE A 27 -9.13 -8.05 -41.94
CA PHE A 27 -8.57 -7.37 -43.12
C PHE A 27 -9.24 -6.01 -43.38
N LEU A 28 -10.56 -5.90 -43.18
CA LEU A 28 -11.29 -4.64 -43.25
C LEU A 28 -10.85 -3.65 -42.15
N LEU A 29 -10.64 -4.14 -40.92
CA LEU A 29 -10.11 -3.34 -39.82
C LEU A 29 -8.67 -2.86 -40.09
N ALA A 30 -7.84 -3.70 -40.71
CA ALA A 30 -6.49 -3.32 -41.13
C ALA A 30 -6.49 -2.26 -42.26
N ALA A 31 -7.44 -2.37 -43.21
CA ALA A 31 -7.60 -1.39 -44.29
C ALA A 31 -8.15 -0.03 -43.82
N VAL A 32 -8.93 -0.01 -42.72
CA VAL A 32 -9.46 1.21 -42.10
C VAL A 32 -8.48 1.85 -41.11
N ALA A 33 -7.61 1.06 -40.46
CA ALA A 33 -6.61 1.55 -39.50
C ALA A 33 -5.36 2.17 -40.15
N GLY A 34 -5.08 1.90 -41.44
CA GLY A 34 -4.06 2.59 -42.22
C GLY A 34 -4.58 3.94 -42.73
N GLY A 35 -4.15 5.04 -42.12
CA GLY A 35 -4.74 6.37 -42.26
C GLY A 35 -4.75 7.00 -43.67
N THR A 36 -5.77 7.84 -43.89
CA THR A 36 -6.03 8.77 -45.00
C THR A 36 -6.29 8.17 -46.40
N PRO A 37 -7.33 8.63 -47.13
CA PRO A 37 -7.74 8.08 -48.41
C PRO A 37 -6.75 8.49 -49.51
N GLY A 38 -5.75 7.65 -49.73
CA GLY A 38 -4.75 7.83 -50.78
C GLY A 38 -3.68 6.75 -50.83
N GLU A 39 -3.32 6.15 -49.70
CA GLU A 39 -2.17 5.22 -49.63
C GLU A 39 -2.52 3.73 -49.56
N SER A 40 -3.77 3.34 -49.29
CA SER A 40 -4.15 1.92 -49.17
C SER A 40 -4.44 1.21 -50.51
N GLY A 41 -4.49 1.93 -51.64
CA GLY A 41 -4.65 1.35 -52.98
C GLY A 41 -5.98 0.64 -53.28
N ILE A 42 -6.91 0.57 -52.32
CA ILE A 42 -8.20 -0.12 -52.46
C ILE A 42 -9.27 0.89 -52.89
N SER A 43 -9.93 0.63 -54.02
CA SER A 43 -11.00 1.51 -54.52
C SER A 43 -12.25 1.43 -53.63
N HIS A 44 -13.04 2.52 -53.57
CA HIS A 44 -14.28 2.56 -52.78
C HIS A 44 -15.29 1.49 -53.24
N GLU A 45 -15.29 1.17 -54.54
CA GLU A 45 -16.15 0.15 -55.13
C GLU A 45 -15.73 -1.27 -54.69
N GLU A 46 -14.42 -1.52 -54.54
CA GLU A 46 -13.89 -2.78 -54.01
C GLU A 46 -14.21 -2.95 -52.52
N LEU A 47 -14.17 -1.86 -51.74
CA LEU A 47 -14.52 -1.88 -50.32
C LEU A 47 -16.01 -2.20 -50.11
N LEU A 48 -16.89 -1.61 -50.93
CA LEU A 48 -18.33 -1.90 -50.93
C LEU A 48 -18.65 -3.33 -51.38
N GLY A 49 -17.92 -3.85 -52.37
CA GLY A 49 -18.03 -5.25 -52.79
C GLY A 49 -17.72 -6.23 -51.65
N ARG A 50 -16.63 -6.00 -50.91
CA ARG A 50 -16.23 -6.84 -49.77
C ARG A 50 -17.17 -6.72 -48.57
N LEU A 51 -17.75 -5.53 -48.34
CA LEU A 51 -18.79 -5.34 -47.31
C LEU A 51 -20.05 -6.14 -47.63
N ARG A 52 -20.44 -6.26 -48.90
CA ARG A 52 -21.55 -7.13 -49.33
C ARG A 52 -21.23 -8.59 -49.09
N GLU A 53 -20.02 -9.06 -49.41
CA GLU A 53 -19.62 -10.46 -49.15
C GLU A 53 -19.72 -10.82 -47.66
N VAL A 54 -19.24 -9.95 -46.77
CA VAL A 54 -19.36 -10.16 -45.30
C VAL A 54 -20.83 -10.19 -44.85
N THR A 55 -21.66 -9.32 -45.43
CA THR A 55 -23.09 -9.27 -45.08
C THR A 55 -23.83 -10.53 -45.55
N GLU A 56 -23.50 -11.06 -46.74
CA GLU A 56 -24.05 -12.31 -47.25
C GLU A 56 -23.58 -13.53 -46.46
N GLU A 57 -22.32 -13.54 -46.00
CA GLU A 57 -21.76 -14.64 -45.21
C GLU A 57 -22.37 -14.66 -43.79
N LEU A 58 -22.61 -13.50 -43.18
CA LEU A 58 -23.39 -13.36 -41.94
C LEU A 58 -24.82 -13.85 -42.10
N ALA A 59 -25.49 -13.50 -43.20
CA ALA A 59 -26.85 -13.98 -43.49
C ALA A 59 -26.89 -15.51 -43.67
N ARG A 60 -25.86 -16.12 -44.27
CA ARG A 60 -25.74 -17.58 -44.38
C ARG A 60 -25.51 -18.26 -43.03
N ILE A 61 -24.69 -17.68 -42.16
CA ILE A 61 -24.48 -18.19 -40.79
C ILE A 61 -25.79 -18.15 -40.01
N GLN A 62 -26.54 -17.05 -40.13
CA GLN A 62 -27.83 -16.90 -39.47
C GLN A 62 -28.88 -17.89 -40.01
N ALA A 63 -28.88 -18.15 -41.33
CA ALA A 63 -29.73 -19.16 -41.94
C ALA A 63 -29.35 -20.60 -41.50
N LEU A 64 -28.06 -20.92 -41.33
CA LEU A 64 -27.61 -22.22 -40.82
C LEU A 64 -27.98 -22.44 -39.36
N VAL A 65 -27.90 -21.39 -38.53
CA VAL A 65 -28.37 -21.39 -37.14
C VAL A 65 -29.89 -21.59 -37.07
N HIS A 66 -30.65 -21.05 -38.03
CA HIS A 66 -32.10 -21.27 -38.12
C HIS A 66 -32.49 -22.63 -38.73
N ALA A 67 -31.70 -23.19 -39.64
CA ALA A 67 -31.96 -24.49 -40.29
C ALA A 67 -31.70 -25.69 -39.38
N GLU A 68 -30.89 -25.55 -38.32
CA GLU A 68 -30.83 -26.53 -37.23
C GLU A 68 -32.11 -26.54 -36.35
N GLY A 69 -33.12 -25.71 -36.69
CA GLY A 69 -34.33 -25.46 -35.91
C GLY A 69 -35.69 -25.80 -36.53
N GLY A 70 -35.84 -26.85 -37.36
CA GLY A 70 -37.17 -27.41 -37.76
C GLY A 70 -37.05 -28.47 -38.88
N ASP A 71 -37.85 -29.53 -39.02
CA ASP A 71 -39.17 -29.92 -38.50
C ASP A 71 -39.28 -31.47 -38.46
N GLY A 72 -39.92 -32.05 -37.43
CA GLY A 72 -40.34 -33.47 -37.45
C GLY A 72 -40.53 -34.12 -36.07
N GLU A 73 -41.78 -34.11 -35.57
CA GLU A 73 -42.29 -34.66 -34.29
C GLU A 73 -41.61 -34.21 -32.99
N PRO A 74 -42.37 -33.83 -31.94
CA PRO A 74 -41.82 -33.16 -30.76
C PRO A 74 -40.90 -34.12 -30.00
N PRO A 75 -39.57 -33.93 -30.04
CA PRO A 75 -38.70 -34.68 -29.15
C PRO A 75 -38.91 -34.05 -27.78
N HIS A 76 -39.46 -34.82 -26.85
CA HIS A 76 -39.56 -34.53 -25.40
C HIS A 76 -39.05 -33.16 -25.02
N GLN A 77 -39.95 -32.20 -24.70
CA GLN A 77 -39.67 -30.91 -24.04
C GLN A 77 -38.28 -30.87 -23.38
N GLY A 78 -37.27 -30.68 -24.21
CA GLY A 78 -35.88 -30.74 -23.83
C GLY A 78 -35.59 -29.32 -23.51
N ARG A 79 -36.03 -28.90 -22.31
CA ARG A 79 -35.82 -27.58 -21.73
C ARG A 79 -34.63 -26.90 -22.40
N LEU A 80 -34.88 -25.98 -23.33
CA LEU A 80 -34.06 -24.79 -23.42
C LEU A 80 -34.31 -24.06 -22.09
N GLN A 81 -33.68 -24.58 -21.04
CA GLN A 81 -33.32 -23.80 -19.88
C GLN A 81 -32.44 -22.70 -20.47
N THR A 82 -33.03 -21.56 -20.81
CA THR A 82 -32.57 -20.33 -20.15
C THR A 82 -32.39 -20.74 -18.70
N ARG A 83 -31.17 -21.14 -18.34
CA ARG A 83 -30.82 -21.54 -16.99
C ARG A 83 -30.97 -20.23 -16.22
N ARG A 84 -32.20 -19.95 -15.77
CA ARG A 84 -32.45 -19.01 -14.69
C ARG A 84 -31.44 -19.43 -13.65
N MET A 85 -30.46 -18.57 -13.37
CA MET A 85 -29.51 -18.76 -12.29
C MET A 85 -30.33 -19.25 -11.10
N HIS A 86 -30.18 -20.53 -10.76
CA HIS A 86 -30.90 -21.06 -9.62
C HIS A 86 -30.31 -20.37 -8.39
N ALA A 87 -31.09 -20.18 -7.32
CA ALA A 87 -30.59 -19.55 -6.10
C ALA A 87 -29.29 -20.22 -5.58
N SER A 88 -29.12 -21.53 -5.83
CA SER A 88 -27.89 -22.29 -5.56
C SER A 88 -26.68 -21.86 -6.40
N ASP A 89 -26.88 -21.47 -7.67
CA ASP A 89 -25.82 -21.00 -8.57
C ASP A 89 -25.38 -19.56 -8.20
N THR A 90 -26.29 -18.77 -7.62
CA THR A 90 -25.98 -17.40 -7.16
C THR A 90 -25.25 -17.42 -5.82
N ALA A 91 -25.68 -18.30 -4.91
CA ALA A 91 -25.00 -18.53 -3.63
C ALA A 91 -23.56 -19.01 -3.82
N SER A 92 -23.32 -19.92 -4.78
CA SER A 92 -21.97 -20.42 -5.05
C SER A 92 -21.02 -19.36 -5.64
N ILE A 93 -21.52 -18.43 -6.48
CA ILE A 93 -20.70 -17.32 -7.00
C ILE A 93 -20.35 -16.34 -5.87
N ALA A 94 -21.31 -16.01 -5.00
CA ALA A 94 -21.07 -15.13 -3.86
C ALA A 94 -20.05 -15.73 -2.88
N ASP A 95 -20.14 -17.04 -2.60
CA ASP A 95 -19.17 -17.76 -1.77
C ASP A 95 -17.76 -17.73 -2.40
N LEU A 96 -17.65 -17.91 -3.72
CA LEU A 96 -16.37 -17.82 -4.44
C LEU A 96 -15.79 -16.40 -4.38
N GLN A 97 -16.61 -15.36 -4.56
CA GLN A 97 -16.19 -13.97 -4.44
C GLN A 97 -15.69 -13.66 -3.03
N GLY A 98 -16.43 -14.10 -2.01
CA GLY A 98 -16.00 -14.00 -0.61
C GLY A 98 -14.65 -14.69 -0.37
N ALA A 99 -14.51 -15.93 -0.83
CA ALA A 99 -13.28 -16.70 -0.70
C ALA A 99 -12.08 -16.06 -1.42
N MET A 100 -12.30 -15.47 -2.60
CA MET A 100 -11.25 -14.74 -3.34
C MET A 100 -10.77 -13.50 -2.59
N ASN A 101 -11.69 -12.71 -2.02
CA ASN A 101 -11.34 -11.56 -1.19
C ASN A 101 -10.55 -11.98 0.06
N HIS A 102 -10.97 -13.07 0.72
CA HIS A 102 -10.29 -13.61 1.90
C HIS A 102 -8.87 -14.09 1.55
N MET A 103 -8.73 -14.87 0.49
CA MET A 103 -7.42 -15.33 0.02
C MET A 103 -6.50 -14.15 -0.30
N TRP A 104 -7.02 -13.14 -1.00
CA TRP A 104 -6.26 -11.93 -1.35
C TRP A 104 -5.72 -11.22 -0.10
N LEU A 105 -6.59 -10.93 0.87
CA LEU A 105 -6.21 -10.20 2.08
C LEU A 105 -5.35 -11.02 3.04
N LEU A 106 -5.52 -12.34 3.11
CA LEU A 106 -4.64 -13.22 3.90
C LEU A 106 -3.23 -13.25 3.32
N ILE A 107 -3.09 -13.38 1.98
CA ILE A 107 -1.79 -13.35 1.32
C ILE A 107 -1.15 -11.97 1.48
N CYS A 108 -1.91 -10.90 1.22
CA CYS A 108 -1.40 -9.53 1.35
C CYS A 108 -1.01 -9.20 2.79
N GLY A 109 -1.82 -9.57 3.78
CA GLY A 109 -1.49 -9.37 5.20
C GLY A 109 -0.23 -10.15 5.62
N ALA A 110 -0.05 -11.37 5.11
CA ALA A 110 1.18 -12.15 5.34
C ALA A 110 2.42 -11.49 4.71
N LEU A 111 2.28 -10.92 3.51
CA LEU A 111 3.34 -10.14 2.86
C LEU A 111 3.71 -8.88 3.66
N VAL A 112 2.71 -8.16 4.19
CA VAL A 112 2.93 -6.99 5.04
C VAL A 112 3.61 -7.37 6.36
N MET A 113 3.18 -8.46 7.00
CA MET A 113 3.88 -8.99 8.17
C MET A 113 5.34 -9.34 7.81
N PHE A 114 5.59 -9.93 6.65
CA PHE A 114 6.96 -10.26 6.24
C PHE A 114 7.86 -9.02 6.06
N MET A 115 7.31 -7.81 5.90
CA MET A 115 8.07 -6.56 5.95
C MET A 115 8.84 -6.38 7.27
N GLN A 116 8.38 -6.98 8.37
CA GLN A 116 9.10 -6.96 9.66
C GLN A 116 10.49 -7.61 9.56
N ALA A 117 10.63 -8.66 8.75
CA ALA A 117 11.94 -9.22 8.44
C ALA A 117 12.79 -8.24 7.62
N GLY A 118 12.15 -7.49 6.73
CA GLY A 118 12.80 -6.43 5.95
C GLY A 118 13.34 -5.30 6.83
N PHE A 119 12.52 -4.76 7.73
CA PHE A 119 12.95 -3.77 8.73
C PHE A 119 14.08 -4.31 9.61
N ALA A 120 13.95 -5.54 10.13
CA ALA A 120 14.99 -6.14 10.96
C ALA A 120 16.34 -6.23 10.24
N MET A 121 16.36 -6.65 8.96
CA MET A 121 17.61 -6.72 8.18
C MET A 121 18.15 -5.34 7.82
N LEU A 122 17.29 -4.41 7.40
CA LEU A 122 17.67 -3.04 7.09
C LEU A 122 18.30 -2.34 8.31
N GLU A 123 17.60 -2.38 9.45
CA GLU A 123 18.03 -1.75 10.68
C GLU A 123 19.30 -2.39 11.26
N ALA A 124 19.39 -3.72 11.23
CA ALA A 124 20.60 -4.42 11.63
C ALA A 124 21.78 -3.93 10.78
N GLY A 125 21.65 -3.94 9.45
CA GLY A 125 22.72 -3.52 8.53
C GLY A 125 23.15 -2.05 8.68
N CYS A 126 22.22 -1.15 9.00
CA CYS A 126 22.50 0.27 9.22
C CYS A 126 23.12 0.58 10.59
N CYS A 127 22.82 -0.21 11.63
CA CYS A 127 23.41 -0.03 12.95
C CYS A 127 24.87 -0.48 12.97
N ARG A 128 25.62 -0.08 14.00
CA ARG A 128 26.94 -0.65 14.32
C ARG A 128 26.77 -2.09 14.77
N SER A 129 27.73 -2.94 14.42
CA SER A 129 27.70 -4.39 14.69
C SER A 129 27.50 -4.75 16.18
N LYS A 130 27.90 -3.86 17.09
CA LYS A 130 27.75 -4.00 18.55
C LYS A 130 26.32 -3.76 19.09
N ASN A 131 25.35 -3.47 18.23
CA ASN A 131 23.96 -3.14 18.60
C ASN A 131 22.90 -3.98 17.84
N VAL A 132 23.33 -5.05 17.16
CA VAL A 132 22.50 -5.82 16.24
C VAL A 132 21.44 -6.67 16.96
N GLN A 133 21.78 -7.32 18.08
CA GLN A 133 20.76 -8.04 18.88
C GLN A 133 19.75 -7.07 19.45
N ASN A 134 20.21 -5.91 19.93
CA ASN A 134 19.33 -4.92 20.51
C ASN A 134 18.29 -4.39 19.50
N ILE A 135 18.70 -4.14 18.24
CA ILE A 135 17.77 -3.67 17.21
C ILE A 135 16.83 -4.79 16.72
N MET A 136 17.30 -6.04 16.61
CA MET A 136 16.43 -7.18 16.32
C MET A 136 15.40 -7.44 17.42
N MET A 137 15.79 -7.30 18.69
CA MET A 137 14.87 -7.43 19.82
C MET A 137 13.75 -6.38 19.77
N LYS A 138 14.05 -5.14 19.33
CA LYS A 138 13.03 -4.11 19.13
C LYS A 138 12.03 -4.50 18.03
N ASN A 139 12.51 -4.96 16.87
CA ASN A 139 11.64 -5.44 15.78
C ASN A 139 10.73 -6.60 16.25
N LEU A 140 11.28 -7.59 16.95
CA LEU A 140 10.47 -8.69 17.51
C LEU A 140 9.46 -8.20 18.54
N THR A 141 9.82 -7.19 19.34
CA THR A 141 8.92 -6.56 20.31
C THR A 141 7.78 -5.85 19.62
N ASP A 142 8.05 -5.11 18.54
CA ASP A 142 7.02 -4.40 17.78
C ASP A 142 5.97 -5.35 17.23
N VAL A 143 6.38 -6.54 16.79
CA VAL A 143 5.45 -7.61 16.42
C VAL A 143 4.73 -8.18 17.63
N CYS A 144 5.43 -8.73 18.62
CA CYS A 144 4.80 -9.46 19.73
C CYS A 144 3.95 -8.54 20.63
N ALA A 145 4.53 -7.44 21.11
CA ALA A 145 3.83 -6.50 21.98
C ALA A 145 2.79 -5.71 21.20
N GLY A 146 3.09 -5.32 19.95
CA GLY A 146 2.14 -4.65 19.07
C GLY A 146 0.91 -5.49 18.75
N THR A 147 1.07 -6.81 18.56
CA THR A 147 -0.05 -7.76 18.42
C THR A 147 -0.96 -7.74 19.63
N MET A 148 -0.39 -7.86 20.83
CA MET A 148 -1.17 -7.86 22.06
C MET A 148 -1.88 -6.52 22.27
N CYS A 149 -1.21 -5.41 21.95
CA CYS A 149 -1.76 -4.07 22.05
C CYS A 149 -2.88 -3.80 21.03
N TRP A 150 -2.71 -4.27 19.80
CA TRP A 150 -3.71 -4.16 18.74
C TRP A 150 -4.96 -4.97 19.07
N TRP A 151 -4.79 -6.21 19.53
CA TRP A 151 -5.90 -7.04 20.00
C TRP A 151 -6.61 -6.45 21.23
N ALA A 152 -5.84 -5.95 22.21
CA ALA A 152 -6.39 -5.43 23.47
C ALA A 152 -7.12 -4.10 23.29
N PHE A 153 -6.49 -3.11 22.64
CA PHE A 153 -6.99 -1.74 22.60
C PHE A 153 -6.86 -1.06 21.23
N GLY A 154 -5.89 -1.45 20.40
CA GLY A 154 -5.67 -0.79 19.12
C GLY A 154 -6.88 -0.93 18.19
N TRP A 155 -7.45 -2.13 18.08
CA TRP A 155 -8.68 -2.32 17.31
C TRP A 155 -9.84 -1.47 17.82
N MET A 156 -10.04 -1.40 19.14
CA MET A 156 -11.09 -0.58 19.77
C MET A 156 -11.01 0.87 19.31
N PHE A 157 -9.82 1.48 19.34
CA PHE A 157 -9.68 2.87 18.92
C PHE A 157 -9.76 3.05 17.41
N ALA A 158 -9.22 2.11 16.62
CA ALA A 158 -9.12 2.22 15.17
C ALA A 158 -10.42 1.91 14.42
N TYR A 159 -11.04 0.77 14.73
CA TYR A 159 -12.15 0.19 13.96
C TYR A 159 -13.36 -0.18 14.82
N GLY A 160 -13.26 -0.10 16.15
CA GLY A 160 -14.45 -0.05 16.99
C GLY A 160 -15.36 1.10 16.54
N PRO A 161 -16.69 0.99 16.76
CA PRO A 161 -17.67 2.01 16.36
C PRO A 161 -17.21 3.45 16.64
N VAL A 162 -16.91 4.20 15.57
CA VAL A 162 -16.53 5.62 15.64
C VAL A 162 -17.80 6.47 15.63
N GLU A 163 -18.30 6.77 16.83
CA GLU A 163 -19.58 7.44 17.04
C GLU A 163 -19.43 8.80 17.74
N GLY A 164 -20.55 9.49 17.97
CA GLY A 164 -20.57 10.81 18.59
C GLY A 164 -20.26 11.97 17.64
N ARG A 165 -20.29 13.18 18.18
CA ARG A 165 -20.16 14.43 17.40
C ARG A 165 -18.76 14.66 16.85
N THR A 166 -17.71 14.19 17.53
CA THR A 166 -16.33 14.47 17.16
C THR A 166 -15.73 13.44 16.22
N LYS A 167 -16.33 12.25 16.11
CA LYS A 167 -15.85 11.15 15.24
C LYS A 167 -14.34 10.88 15.37
N PHE A 168 -13.86 10.94 16.61
CA PHE A 168 -12.43 11.02 16.89
C PHE A 168 -11.76 9.66 17.05
N ALA A 169 -12.42 8.70 17.69
CA ALA A 169 -11.93 7.34 17.86
C ALA A 169 -13.07 6.40 18.26
N GLY A 170 -12.88 5.09 18.09
CA GLY A 170 -13.76 4.07 18.63
C GLY A 170 -13.56 3.88 20.14
N ASN A 171 -14.53 3.25 20.81
CA ASN A 171 -14.54 3.09 22.27
C ASN A 171 -15.05 1.73 22.78
N THR A 172 -15.43 0.81 21.89
CA THR A 172 -15.83 -0.57 22.20
C THR A 172 -15.00 -1.56 21.37
N GLU A 173 -15.15 -2.86 21.59
CA GLU A 173 -14.35 -3.90 20.92
C GLU A 173 -12.92 -4.11 21.46
N TYR A 174 -12.69 -3.72 22.72
CA TYR A 174 -11.45 -4.02 23.43
C TYR A 174 -11.33 -5.50 23.79
N PHE A 175 -10.12 -6.06 23.81
CA PHE A 175 -9.85 -7.48 24.08
C PHE A 175 -10.70 -8.45 23.23
N GLY A 176 -11.17 -8.03 22.05
CA GLY A 176 -12.10 -8.79 21.23
C GLY A 176 -13.53 -8.92 21.78
N HIS A 177 -13.90 -8.16 22.82
CA HIS A 177 -15.25 -8.15 23.40
C HIS A 177 -16.25 -7.55 22.41
N ASP A 178 -17.39 -8.19 22.13
CA ASP A 178 -18.35 -7.74 21.09
C ASP A 178 -17.73 -7.54 19.70
N PHE A 179 -16.56 -8.12 19.44
CA PHE A 179 -15.84 -7.95 18.19
C PHE A 179 -16.55 -8.65 17.03
N MET A 180 -17.12 -9.83 17.27
CA MET A 180 -17.80 -10.59 16.22
C MET A 180 -19.21 -10.04 15.99
N ALA A 181 -19.47 -9.57 14.77
CA ALA A 181 -20.80 -9.14 14.36
C ALA A 181 -21.75 -10.34 14.11
N GLU A 182 -21.21 -11.50 13.74
CA GLU A 182 -21.97 -12.71 13.41
C GLU A 182 -21.39 -13.96 14.13
N PRO A 183 -22.21 -14.99 14.40
CA PRO A 183 -21.73 -16.23 15.01
C PRO A 183 -20.72 -16.98 14.10
N TYR A 184 -19.79 -17.74 14.71
CA TYR A 184 -18.87 -18.61 13.98
C TYR A 184 -19.60 -19.81 13.35
N THR A 185 -20.20 -19.61 12.18
CA THR A 185 -20.91 -20.65 11.43
C THR A 185 -20.06 -21.28 10.33
N GLY A 186 -18.86 -20.74 10.07
CA GLY A 186 -18.03 -21.11 8.91
C GLY A 186 -18.51 -20.49 7.60
N THR A 187 -19.46 -19.54 7.65
CA THR A 187 -19.96 -18.80 6.50
C THR A 187 -19.11 -17.55 6.28
N ILE A 188 -18.68 -17.32 5.05
CA ILE A 188 -17.95 -16.10 4.68
C ILE A 188 -18.92 -14.93 4.60
N VAL A 189 -18.60 -13.82 5.27
CA VAL A 189 -19.31 -12.55 5.15
C VAL A 189 -18.35 -11.48 4.62
N SER A 190 -18.85 -10.55 3.82
CA SER A 190 -18.03 -9.47 3.25
C SER A 190 -17.44 -8.52 4.29
N THR A 191 -18.01 -8.50 5.51
CA THR A 191 -17.58 -7.69 6.65
C THR A 191 -16.84 -8.51 7.71
N ASP A 192 -16.11 -9.56 7.31
CA ASP A 192 -15.41 -10.45 8.25
C ASP A 192 -14.30 -9.69 8.99
N LYS A 193 -14.62 -9.24 10.21
CA LYS A 193 -13.72 -8.46 11.06
C LYS A 193 -12.40 -9.17 11.39
N PRO A 194 -12.34 -10.49 11.66
CA PRO A 194 -11.08 -11.22 11.80
C PRO A 194 -10.10 -11.04 10.64
N LEU A 195 -10.58 -11.08 9.39
CA LEU A 195 -9.75 -10.87 8.21
C LEU A 195 -9.18 -9.45 8.17
N ASN A 196 -10.05 -8.45 8.37
CA ASN A 196 -9.64 -7.05 8.39
C ASN A 196 -8.68 -6.76 9.56
N TRP A 197 -8.94 -7.34 10.73
CA TRP A 197 -8.05 -7.27 11.89
C TRP A 197 -6.65 -7.78 11.58
N PHE A 198 -6.53 -8.93 10.92
CA PHE A 198 -5.22 -9.48 10.54
C PHE A 198 -4.49 -8.58 9.54
N PHE A 199 -5.21 -8.10 8.52
CA PHE A 199 -4.63 -7.21 7.52
C PHE A 199 -4.14 -5.90 8.15
N GLN A 200 -4.96 -5.24 8.98
CA GLN A 200 -4.66 -3.95 9.59
C GLN A 200 -3.64 -4.03 10.72
N TRP A 201 -3.61 -5.14 11.46
CA TRP A 201 -2.58 -5.42 12.46
C TRP A 201 -1.17 -5.34 11.85
N ALA A 202 -1.00 -5.84 10.63
CA ALA A 202 0.30 -5.85 9.96
C ALA A 202 0.80 -4.42 9.70
N PHE A 203 -0.11 -3.49 9.36
CA PHE A 203 0.19 -2.06 9.16
C PHE A 203 0.51 -1.37 10.48
N CYS A 204 -0.24 -1.68 11.55
CA CYS A 204 0.05 -1.18 12.90
C CYS A 204 1.46 -1.56 13.36
N SER A 205 1.85 -2.83 13.13
CA SER A 205 3.19 -3.31 13.46
C SER A 205 4.27 -2.59 12.63
N ALA A 206 3.98 -2.27 11.36
CA ALA A 206 4.88 -1.50 10.50
C ALA A 206 5.06 -0.05 11.00
N ALA A 207 4.00 0.60 11.47
CA ALA A 207 4.08 1.97 12.02
C ALA A 207 4.99 2.04 13.26
N ALA A 208 4.94 1.02 14.13
CA ALA A 208 5.77 0.95 15.33
C ALA A 208 7.25 0.74 15.00
N THR A 209 7.58 -0.20 14.11
CA THR A 209 8.97 -0.52 13.79
C THR A 209 9.72 0.64 13.11
N ILE A 210 9.03 1.51 12.37
CA ILE A 210 9.65 2.75 11.82
C ILE A 210 10.32 3.58 12.92
N VAL A 211 9.75 3.61 14.13
CA VAL A 211 10.32 4.36 15.25
C VAL A 211 11.59 3.68 15.77
N SER A 212 11.64 2.33 15.81
CA SER A 212 12.80 1.53 16.24
C SER A 212 14.11 2.06 15.65
N GLY A 213 14.17 2.15 14.32
CA GLY A 213 15.34 2.58 13.58
C GLY A 213 15.76 4.01 13.87
N GLY A 214 14.81 4.96 13.94
CA GLY A 214 15.10 6.36 14.26
C GLY A 214 15.69 6.57 15.65
N ILE A 215 15.37 5.67 16.60
CA ILE A 215 15.89 5.68 17.97
C ILE A 215 16.86 4.53 18.31
N ALA A 216 17.50 3.94 17.29
CA ALA A 216 18.45 2.83 17.46
C ALA A 216 19.70 3.19 18.30
N GLU A 217 20.34 2.16 18.85
CA GLU A 217 21.63 2.18 19.57
C GLU A 217 21.73 2.90 20.92
N ARG A 218 20.90 3.91 21.22
CA ARG A 218 21.05 4.71 22.45
C ARG A 218 19.85 4.75 23.40
N VAL A 219 18.73 4.13 23.02
CA VAL A 219 17.54 4.06 23.88
C VAL A 219 17.52 2.79 24.70
N ASN A 220 17.27 2.92 26.00
CA ASN A 220 17.07 1.78 26.88
C ASN A 220 15.79 1.03 26.53
N PHE A 221 15.89 -0.30 26.41
CA PHE A 221 14.79 -1.15 25.92
C PHE A 221 13.47 -1.00 26.69
N PRO A 222 13.42 -0.92 28.04
CA PRO A 222 12.14 -0.76 28.74
C PRO A 222 11.38 0.52 28.34
N CYS A 223 12.09 1.60 28.04
CA CYS A 223 11.47 2.84 27.56
C CYS A 223 10.93 2.68 26.13
N TYR A 224 11.68 1.97 25.28
CA TYR A 224 11.21 1.61 23.94
C TYR A 224 9.97 0.72 23.98
N PHE A 225 9.98 -0.31 24.82
CA PHE A 225 8.86 -1.22 25.02
C PHE A 225 7.59 -0.45 25.39
N LEU A 226 7.66 0.44 26.38
CA LEU A 226 6.53 1.30 26.75
C LEU A 226 6.05 2.17 25.58
N TYR A 227 6.97 2.76 24.82
CA TYR A 227 6.63 3.54 23.64
C TYR A 227 5.90 2.69 22.59
N THR A 228 6.36 1.48 22.30
CA THR A 228 5.70 0.54 21.39
C THR A 228 4.28 0.21 21.85
N LEU A 229 4.04 0.00 23.15
CA LEU A 229 2.69 -0.21 23.68
C LEU A 229 1.78 0.99 23.37
N CYS A 230 2.24 2.20 23.65
CA CYS A 230 1.45 3.41 23.38
C CYS A 230 1.23 3.66 21.88
N MET A 231 2.25 3.40 21.06
CA MET A 231 2.19 3.57 19.61
C MET A 231 1.11 2.67 19.00
N THR A 232 1.09 1.40 19.41
CA THR A 232 0.22 0.35 18.85
C THR A 232 -1.16 0.26 19.51
N SER A 233 -1.32 0.78 20.74
CA SER A 233 -2.63 0.86 21.40
C SER A 233 -3.37 2.17 21.16
N ILE A 234 -2.68 3.31 20.97
CA ILE A 234 -3.34 4.63 20.97
C ILE A 234 -2.91 5.50 19.79
N ILE A 235 -1.61 5.76 19.63
CA ILE A 235 -1.14 6.79 18.69
C ILE A 235 -1.53 6.46 17.25
N TYR A 236 -1.09 5.30 16.75
CA TYR A 236 -1.43 4.85 15.41
C TYR A 236 -2.91 4.49 15.25
N PRO A 237 -3.54 3.73 16.16
CA PRO A 237 -4.96 3.41 16.06
C PRO A 237 -5.89 4.61 15.93
N VAL A 238 -5.65 5.69 16.67
CA VAL A 238 -6.49 6.90 16.57
C VAL A 238 -6.31 7.59 15.22
N VAL A 239 -5.11 7.57 14.63
CA VAL A 239 -4.89 8.07 13.27
C VAL A 239 -5.68 7.24 12.24
N VAL A 240 -5.72 5.91 12.39
CA VAL A 240 -6.56 5.03 11.58
C VAL A 240 -8.04 5.36 11.76
N ALA A 241 -8.46 5.65 13.00
CA ALA A 241 -9.84 5.97 13.33
C ALA A 241 -10.35 7.21 12.60
N TRP A 242 -9.49 8.20 12.36
CA TRP A 242 -9.85 9.42 11.66
C TRP A 242 -10.16 9.20 10.19
N THR A 243 -9.65 8.11 9.60
CA THR A 243 -9.64 7.88 8.16
C THR A 243 -10.30 6.56 7.79
N TRP A 244 -9.60 5.43 7.94
CA TRP A 244 -10.01 4.11 7.45
C TRP A 244 -11.13 3.45 8.25
N SER A 245 -11.52 3.99 9.40
CA SER A 245 -12.66 3.47 10.19
C SER A 245 -14.00 3.51 9.46
N GLY A 246 -14.11 4.33 8.41
CA GLY A 246 -15.34 4.52 7.66
C GLY A 246 -16.33 5.51 8.29
N ASN A 247 -15.98 6.16 9.41
CA ASN A 247 -16.78 7.26 9.98
C ASN A 247 -15.93 8.33 10.69
N GLY A 248 -14.63 8.40 10.43
CA GLY A 248 -13.73 9.32 11.12
C GLY A 248 -13.88 10.77 10.67
N TRP A 249 -13.47 11.73 11.49
CA TRP A 249 -13.63 13.17 11.20
C TRP A 249 -12.82 13.68 9.99
N LEU A 250 -11.78 12.97 9.54
CA LEU A 250 -11.05 13.30 8.32
C LEU A 250 -11.75 12.74 7.06
N GLN A 251 -12.79 11.94 7.20
CA GLN A 251 -13.49 11.36 6.05
C GLN A 251 -14.45 12.36 5.38
N GLY A 252 -14.64 12.19 4.08
CA GLY A 252 -15.59 12.96 3.27
C GLY A 252 -17.03 12.49 3.46
N GLY A 253 -17.97 13.18 2.80
CA GLY A 253 -19.41 12.86 2.84
C GLY A 253 -20.16 13.38 4.08
N ASN A 254 -19.45 13.96 5.06
CA ASN A 254 -20.03 14.62 6.22
C ASN A 254 -19.64 16.11 6.20
N ASP A 255 -20.52 16.99 5.70
CA ASP A 255 -20.29 18.44 5.64
C ASP A 255 -20.03 19.09 7.02
N GLU A 256 -20.29 18.35 8.10
CA GLU A 256 -20.11 18.81 9.48
C GLU A 256 -18.68 18.68 10.05
N HIS A 257 -17.73 18.02 9.34
CA HIS A 257 -16.40 17.75 9.88
C HIS A 257 -15.28 18.44 9.12
N ILE A 258 -14.81 17.87 8.00
CA ILE A 258 -13.69 18.45 7.23
C ILE A 258 -14.17 19.16 5.97
N ASN A 259 -14.83 18.43 5.07
CA ASN A 259 -15.52 18.88 3.86
C ASN A 259 -16.18 17.65 3.18
N SER A 260 -16.86 17.87 2.06
CA SER A 260 -17.57 16.81 1.32
C SER A 260 -16.65 15.76 0.68
N VAL A 261 -15.35 16.04 0.49
CA VAL A 261 -14.41 15.13 -0.20
C VAL A 261 -13.57 14.29 0.76
N GLY A 262 -13.10 14.89 1.85
CA GLY A 262 -12.29 14.25 2.86
C GLY A 262 -10.82 14.04 2.51
N TYR A 263 -10.10 13.50 3.49
CA TYR A 263 -8.72 13.05 3.39
C TYR A 263 -8.63 11.76 2.57
N PHE A 264 -7.66 11.70 1.65
CA PHE A 264 -7.42 10.53 0.82
C PHE A 264 -6.00 9.97 1.02
N ASP A 265 -5.91 8.68 1.39
CA ASP A 265 -4.64 7.97 1.60
C ASP A 265 -4.88 6.46 1.43
N PHE A 266 -4.66 5.97 0.21
CA PHE A 266 -5.06 4.62 -0.21
C PHE A 266 -4.47 3.51 0.68
N ALA A 267 -3.16 3.55 0.92
CA ALA A 267 -2.48 2.53 1.71
C ALA A 267 -1.67 3.06 2.91
N GLY A 268 -1.54 4.38 3.11
CA GLY A 268 -0.94 4.94 4.33
C GLY A 268 0.40 5.66 4.17
N SER A 269 0.59 6.55 3.17
CA SER A 269 1.75 7.47 3.18
C SER A 269 1.72 8.37 4.42
N GLY A 270 0.53 8.86 4.80
CA GLY A 270 0.33 9.66 5.99
C GLY A 270 0.05 8.78 7.21
N ILE A 271 -0.92 7.87 7.08
CA ILE A 271 -1.47 7.08 8.18
C ILE A 271 -0.43 6.17 8.83
N VAL A 272 0.42 5.51 8.02
CA VAL A 272 1.45 4.59 8.52
C VAL A 272 2.81 5.27 8.53
N HIS A 273 3.28 5.69 7.35
CA HIS A 273 4.67 6.12 7.21
C HIS A 273 4.92 7.47 7.88
N MET A 274 4.08 8.48 7.63
CA MET A 274 4.27 9.76 8.29
C MET A 274 4.02 9.68 9.80
N CYS A 275 3.02 8.90 10.25
CA CYS A 275 2.80 8.63 11.66
C CYS A 275 4.06 8.04 12.33
N GLY A 276 4.59 6.92 11.82
CA GLY A 276 5.82 6.31 12.32
C GLY A 276 7.03 7.25 12.19
N GLY A 277 7.17 7.94 11.06
CA GLY A 277 8.29 8.84 10.78
C GLY A 277 8.33 10.07 11.70
N VAL A 278 7.17 10.67 12.01
CA VAL A 278 7.09 11.77 12.98
C VAL A 278 7.41 11.27 14.39
N GLY A 279 6.96 10.06 14.76
CA GLY A 279 7.35 9.41 16.01
C GLY A 279 8.86 9.21 16.10
N ALA A 280 9.49 8.76 15.01
CA ALA A 280 10.94 8.62 14.88
C ALA A 280 11.67 9.97 15.01
N LEU A 281 11.16 11.04 14.39
CA LEU A 281 11.74 12.37 14.49
C LEU A 281 11.71 12.90 15.92
N VAL A 282 10.55 12.85 16.57
CA VAL A 282 10.41 13.30 17.97
C VAL A 282 11.29 12.45 18.88
N GLY A 283 11.32 11.14 18.67
CA GLY A 283 12.22 10.27 19.40
C GLY A 283 13.69 10.64 19.22
N ALA A 284 14.13 10.88 17.99
CA ALA A 284 15.51 11.29 17.70
C ALA A 284 15.87 12.63 18.36
N ILE A 285 14.96 13.61 18.34
CA ILE A 285 15.13 14.90 19.01
C ILE A 285 15.22 14.76 20.53
N VAL A 286 14.28 14.03 21.15
CA VAL A 286 14.18 13.93 22.62
C VAL A 286 15.36 13.16 23.20
N VAL A 287 15.70 12.01 22.59
CA VAL A 287 16.82 11.16 23.01
C VAL A 287 18.17 11.82 22.76
N GLY A 288 18.26 12.63 21.69
CA GLY A 288 19.48 13.28 21.24
C GLY A 288 20.42 12.34 20.46
N PRO A 289 21.55 12.88 19.97
CA PRO A 289 22.46 12.18 19.08
C PRO A 289 23.25 11.08 19.78
N ARG A 290 23.61 10.01 19.08
CA ARG A 290 24.51 8.98 19.59
C ARG A 290 25.85 9.60 20.00
N THR A 291 26.44 9.10 21.07
CA THR A 291 27.75 9.55 21.55
C THR A 291 28.79 9.38 20.44
N GLY A 292 29.54 10.45 20.13
CA GLY A 292 30.51 10.49 19.03
C GLY A 292 29.96 10.85 17.65
N ARG A 293 28.63 10.95 17.45
CA ARG A 293 28.01 11.07 16.11
C ARG A 293 28.54 12.23 15.25
N TRP A 294 28.85 13.34 15.91
CA TRP A 294 29.23 14.61 15.29
C TRP A 294 30.71 14.94 15.48
N ASP A 295 31.49 13.99 16.00
CA ASP A 295 32.94 14.14 16.15
C ASP A 295 33.60 13.78 14.81
N GLU A 296 34.49 14.65 14.32
CA GLU A 296 35.05 14.52 12.97
C GLU A 296 35.92 13.26 12.80
N ASP A 297 36.60 12.84 13.86
CA ASP A 297 37.46 11.66 13.93
C ASP A 297 36.68 10.34 14.00
N ARG A 298 35.38 10.40 14.34
CA ARG A 298 34.51 9.22 14.50
C ARG A 298 33.47 9.09 13.39
N ALA A 299 33.52 9.93 12.36
CA ALA A 299 32.48 10.02 11.34
C ALA A 299 32.16 8.67 10.66
N THR A 300 33.17 7.84 10.40
CA THR A 300 33.03 6.53 9.74
C THR A 300 32.47 5.43 10.65
N GLU A 301 32.48 5.62 11.98
CA GLU A 301 31.91 4.63 12.91
C GLU A 301 30.39 4.47 12.73
N PHE A 302 29.73 5.47 12.14
CA PHE A 302 28.28 5.50 11.96
C PHE A 302 27.83 5.10 10.56
N ASP A 303 28.76 4.68 9.70
CA ASP A 303 28.41 4.09 8.42
C ASP A 303 27.75 2.70 8.63
N PRO A 304 26.87 2.26 7.72
CA PRO A 304 26.24 0.95 7.81
C PRO A 304 27.29 -0.17 7.94
N HIS A 305 27.20 -1.00 8.98
CA HIS A 305 28.17 -2.07 9.18
C HIS A 305 28.02 -3.19 8.15
N SER A 306 26.84 -3.36 7.54
CA SER A 306 26.58 -4.42 6.55
C SER A 306 25.60 -3.97 5.46
N LEU A 307 26.16 -3.50 4.34
CA LEU A 307 25.38 -3.20 3.13
C LEU A 307 24.61 -4.41 2.58
N PRO A 308 25.10 -5.67 2.63
CA PRO A 308 24.30 -6.82 2.22
C PRO A 308 22.99 -6.95 3.00
N LEU A 309 23.00 -6.68 4.31
CA LEU A 309 21.79 -6.69 5.13
C LEU A 309 20.85 -5.52 4.78
N VAL A 310 21.40 -4.33 4.53
CA VAL A 310 20.64 -3.16 4.05
C VAL A 310 19.92 -3.46 2.73
N VAL A 311 20.63 -4.06 1.77
CA VAL A 311 20.08 -4.44 0.46
C VAL A 311 19.03 -5.55 0.60
N LEU A 312 19.31 -6.59 1.39
CA LEU A 312 18.34 -7.66 1.65
C LEU A 312 17.06 -7.12 2.29
N GLY A 313 17.19 -6.27 3.31
CA GLY A 313 16.07 -5.60 3.96
C GLY A 313 15.24 -4.79 2.96
N THR A 314 15.90 -4.00 2.11
CA THR A 314 15.24 -3.21 1.06
C THR A 314 14.43 -4.08 0.09
N PHE A 315 14.98 -5.22 -0.36
CA PHE A 315 14.25 -6.13 -1.26
C PHE A 315 13.07 -6.80 -0.58
N ILE A 316 13.21 -7.22 0.68
CA ILE A 316 12.09 -7.79 1.44
C ILE A 316 10.99 -6.74 1.65
N LEU A 317 11.36 -5.50 1.95
CA LEU A 317 10.41 -4.39 2.09
C LEU A 317 9.68 -4.10 0.78
N TRP A 318 10.39 -4.03 -0.35
CA TRP A 318 9.74 -3.88 -1.67
C TRP A 318 8.79 -5.04 -1.95
N PHE A 319 9.23 -6.28 -1.73
CA PHE A 319 8.38 -7.46 -1.91
C PHE A 319 7.10 -7.42 -1.04
N GLY A 320 7.24 -7.09 0.25
CA GLY A 320 6.10 -6.94 1.14
C GLY A 320 5.18 -5.76 0.78
N TRP A 321 5.73 -4.73 0.12
CA TRP A 321 4.97 -3.57 -0.34
C TRP A 321 3.89 -3.90 -1.37
N TYR A 322 4.02 -5.03 -2.10
CA TYR A 322 2.92 -5.50 -2.94
C TYR A 322 1.73 -5.95 -2.10
N GLY A 323 1.95 -6.58 -0.96
CA GLY A 323 0.88 -6.85 0.00
C GLY A 323 0.32 -5.56 0.61
N PHE A 324 1.19 -4.60 0.89
CA PHE A 324 0.83 -3.32 1.49
C PHE A 324 -0.07 -2.49 0.57
N ASN A 325 0.39 -2.19 -0.65
CA ASN A 325 -0.34 -1.35 -1.58
C ASN A 325 -1.45 -2.13 -2.30
N CYS A 326 -1.15 -3.27 -2.92
CA CYS A 326 -2.16 -3.98 -3.69
C CYS A 326 -3.24 -4.56 -2.76
N GLY A 327 -2.90 -4.98 -1.55
CA GLY A 327 -3.87 -5.44 -0.56
C GLY A 327 -4.88 -4.37 -0.16
N SER A 328 -4.52 -3.09 -0.23
CA SER A 328 -5.42 -1.96 0.05
C SER A 328 -6.51 -1.73 -0.99
N THR A 329 -6.58 -2.55 -2.06
CA THR A 329 -7.83 -2.68 -2.82
C THR A 329 -8.96 -3.35 -2.03
N LEU A 330 -8.62 -4.00 -0.90
CA LEU A 330 -9.54 -4.68 0.02
C LEU A 330 -10.35 -5.83 -0.59
N GLY A 331 -10.04 -6.22 -1.82
CA GLY A 331 -10.73 -7.29 -2.54
C GLY A 331 -10.06 -7.65 -3.86
N MET A 332 -10.55 -8.73 -4.46
CA MET A 332 -10.12 -9.30 -5.75
C MET A 332 -11.28 -10.02 -6.46
N ALA A 333 -12.52 -9.75 -6.07
CA ALA A 333 -13.70 -10.52 -6.50
C ALA A 333 -14.35 -10.04 -7.81
N ASP A 334 -13.93 -8.88 -8.34
CA ASP A 334 -14.51 -8.28 -9.54
C ASP A 334 -13.43 -7.68 -10.46
N THR A 335 -13.83 -7.39 -11.70
CA THR A 335 -12.92 -6.93 -12.75
C THR A 335 -12.30 -5.57 -12.46
N ALA A 336 -13.05 -4.66 -11.82
CA ALA A 336 -12.55 -3.32 -11.52
C ALA A 336 -11.50 -3.41 -10.42
N THR A 337 -11.79 -4.11 -9.33
CA THR A 337 -10.84 -4.29 -8.22
C THR A 337 -9.59 -5.06 -8.65
N GLY A 338 -9.73 -6.08 -9.51
CA GLY A 338 -8.58 -6.79 -10.09
C GLY A 338 -7.70 -5.92 -10.98
N GLN A 339 -8.30 -5.10 -11.83
CA GLN A 339 -7.55 -4.14 -12.67
C GLN A 339 -6.89 -3.05 -11.83
N LEU A 340 -7.55 -2.59 -10.76
CA LEU A 340 -7.00 -1.64 -9.81
C LEU A 340 -5.75 -2.21 -9.13
N ALA A 341 -5.81 -3.44 -8.61
CA ALA A 341 -4.68 -4.10 -7.96
C ALA A 341 -3.47 -4.26 -8.91
N ALA A 342 -3.72 -4.60 -10.18
CA ALA A 342 -2.67 -4.68 -11.19
C ALA A 342 -2.00 -3.32 -11.45
N SER A 343 -2.81 -2.26 -11.53
CA SER A 343 -2.33 -0.88 -11.72
C SER A 343 -1.53 -0.40 -10.50
N VAL A 344 -2.01 -0.70 -9.30
CA VAL A 344 -1.31 -0.43 -8.03
C VAL A 344 0.05 -1.11 -7.98
N ALA A 345 0.16 -2.37 -8.40
CA ALA A 345 1.43 -3.10 -8.46
C ALA A 345 2.43 -2.42 -9.41
N MET A 346 1.96 -2.00 -10.60
CA MET A 346 2.78 -1.28 -11.58
C MET A 346 3.25 0.07 -11.04
N ASN A 347 2.34 0.86 -10.47
CA ASN A 347 2.65 2.17 -9.86
C ASN A 347 3.68 2.03 -8.73
N THR A 348 3.47 1.04 -7.85
CA THR A 348 4.38 0.71 -6.74
C THR A 348 5.80 0.44 -7.26
N THR A 349 5.91 -0.40 -8.28
CA THR A 349 7.20 -0.79 -8.89
C THR A 349 7.90 0.38 -9.55
N ILE A 350 7.18 1.19 -10.34
CA ILE A 350 7.74 2.32 -11.08
C ILE A 350 8.25 3.41 -10.12
N SER A 351 7.47 3.73 -9.08
CA SER A 351 7.88 4.75 -8.11
C SER A 351 9.12 4.32 -7.33
N ALA A 352 9.17 3.05 -6.89
CA ALA A 352 10.33 2.46 -6.21
C ALA A 352 11.60 2.53 -7.07
N ALA A 353 11.51 2.08 -8.32
CA ALA A 353 12.62 2.10 -9.27
C ALA A 353 13.09 3.53 -9.54
N THR A 354 12.16 4.46 -9.77
CA THR A 354 12.49 5.85 -10.05
C THR A 354 13.13 6.53 -8.85
N GLY A 355 12.63 6.29 -7.63
CA GLY A 355 13.21 6.83 -6.41
C GLY A 355 14.64 6.35 -6.19
N GLY A 356 14.89 5.04 -6.38
CA GLY A 356 16.24 4.46 -6.30
C GLY A 356 17.21 5.06 -7.31
N LEU A 357 16.81 5.12 -8.59
CA LEU A 357 17.63 5.71 -9.66
C LEU A 357 17.88 7.21 -9.44
N THR A 358 16.91 7.92 -8.88
CA THR A 358 17.05 9.36 -8.57
C THR A 358 18.13 9.59 -7.52
N VAL A 359 18.10 8.87 -6.39
CA VAL A 359 19.14 9.02 -5.36
C VAL A 359 20.49 8.52 -5.85
N LEU A 360 20.53 7.39 -6.59
CA LEU A 360 21.76 6.89 -7.20
C LEU A 360 22.40 7.94 -8.11
N GLY A 361 21.62 8.51 -9.04
CA GLY A 361 22.09 9.53 -9.96
C GLY A 361 22.53 10.80 -9.25
N LEU A 362 21.72 11.31 -8.31
CA LEU A 362 22.04 12.51 -7.54
C LEU A 362 23.33 12.34 -6.72
N ARG A 363 23.47 11.23 -6.00
CA ARG A 363 24.67 10.96 -5.20
C ARG A 363 25.88 10.67 -6.08
N LEU A 364 25.72 10.01 -7.22
CA LEU A 364 26.82 9.87 -8.19
C LEU A 364 27.30 11.23 -8.70
N LEU A 365 26.39 12.17 -8.98
CA LEU A 365 26.74 13.52 -9.42
C LEU A 365 27.47 14.32 -8.33
N LEU A 366 27.03 14.22 -7.08
CA LEU A 366 27.58 14.96 -5.93
C LEU A 366 28.86 14.35 -5.37
N LEU A 367 28.88 13.03 -5.16
CA LEU A 367 29.96 12.29 -4.50
C LEU A 367 31.00 11.74 -5.48
N LYS A 368 30.68 11.68 -6.79
CA LYS A 368 31.49 11.04 -7.84
C LYS A 368 31.79 9.56 -7.55
N ARG A 369 30.94 8.91 -6.75
CA ARG A 369 31.02 7.50 -6.34
C ARG A 369 29.60 6.92 -6.24
N TYR A 370 29.49 5.60 -6.36
CA TYR A 370 28.23 4.89 -6.16
C TYR A 370 27.94 4.74 -4.67
N ASP A 371 26.71 5.08 -4.28
CA ASP A 371 26.22 4.95 -2.91
C ASP A 371 25.01 4.02 -2.87
N VAL A 372 25.28 2.75 -2.54
CA VAL A 372 24.27 1.69 -2.49
C VAL A 372 23.26 1.93 -1.38
N GLY A 373 23.71 2.38 -0.20
CA GLY A 373 22.80 2.68 0.92
C GLY A 373 21.87 3.85 0.59
N GLY A 374 22.40 4.88 -0.06
CA GLY A 374 21.59 5.98 -0.61
C GLY A 374 20.56 5.50 -1.63
N MET A 375 20.95 4.62 -2.57
CA MET A 375 20.01 4.03 -3.52
C MET A 375 18.90 3.23 -2.82
N CYS A 376 19.22 2.43 -1.80
CA CYS A 376 18.24 1.72 -0.97
C CYS A 376 17.23 2.67 -0.33
N ASN A 377 17.68 3.76 0.31
CA ASN A 377 16.77 4.75 0.88
C ASN A 377 15.96 5.49 -0.20
N GLY A 378 16.51 5.69 -1.40
CA GLY A 378 15.77 6.21 -2.55
C GLY A 378 14.64 5.30 -3.01
N ILE A 379 14.87 3.98 -3.04
CA ILE A 379 13.84 2.97 -3.33
C ILE A 379 12.72 3.06 -2.29
N LEU A 380 13.09 3.06 -1.00
CA LEU A 380 12.12 3.13 0.10
C LEU A 380 11.34 4.45 0.10
N ALA A 381 11.99 5.59 -0.17
CA ALA A 381 11.32 6.87 -0.30
C ALA A 381 10.31 6.89 -1.46
N GLY A 382 10.65 6.28 -2.60
CA GLY A 382 9.74 6.10 -3.73
C GLY A 382 8.53 5.22 -3.38
N LEU A 383 8.77 4.11 -2.67
CA LEU A 383 7.72 3.24 -2.16
C LEU A 383 6.79 3.97 -1.18
N VAL A 384 7.33 4.70 -0.20
CA VAL A 384 6.53 5.53 0.74
C VAL A 384 5.71 6.58 0.00
N SER A 385 6.30 7.26 -0.99
CA SER A 385 5.66 8.36 -1.71
C SER A 385 4.48 7.89 -2.56
N ILE A 386 4.51 6.66 -3.06
CA ILE A 386 3.42 6.13 -3.90
C ILE A 386 2.30 5.48 -3.07
N THR A 387 2.52 5.15 -1.80
CA THR A 387 1.56 4.45 -0.95
C THR A 387 0.16 5.08 -0.90
N ALA A 388 0.04 6.40 -0.66
CA ALA A 388 -1.24 7.12 -0.69
C ALA A 388 -1.86 7.23 -2.10
N PRO A 389 -1.10 7.60 -3.16
CA PRO A 389 -1.64 7.73 -4.52
C PRO A 389 -1.86 6.41 -5.29
N CYS A 390 -1.28 5.28 -4.89
CA CYS A 390 -1.05 4.15 -5.80
C CYS A 390 -2.30 3.59 -6.51
N GLY A 391 -3.49 3.74 -5.92
CA GLY A 391 -4.77 3.33 -6.51
C GLY A 391 -5.42 4.34 -7.46
N ASN A 392 -4.89 5.57 -7.57
CA ASN A 392 -5.59 6.68 -8.19
C ASN A 392 -4.71 7.52 -9.13
N VAL A 393 -3.59 6.97 -9.58
CA VAL A 393 -2.64 7.69 -10.44
C VAL A 393 -2.23 6.85 -11.64
N GLU A 394 -1.95 7.53 -12.74
CA GLU A 394 -1.37 6.89 -13.92
C GLU A 394 0.09 6.48 -13.68
N CYS A 395 0.58 5.53 -14.48
CA CYS A 395 1.96 5.05 -14.38
C CYS A 395 3.02 6.14 -14.62
N GLY A 396 2.72 7.13 -15.48
CA GLY A 396 3.57 8.30 -15.70
C GLY A 396 3.67 9.19 -14.46
N SER A 397 2.55 9.40 -13.77
CA SER A 397 2.50 10.11 -12.49
C SER A 397 3.28 9.35 -11.41
N ALA A 398 3.18 8.02 -11.35
CA ALA A 398 3.94 7.21 -10.40
C ALA A 398 5.47 7.43 -10.51
N CYS A 399 5.99 7.58 -11.73
CA CYS A 399 7.39 7.92 -11.96
C CYS A 399 7.75 9.29 -11.37
N CYS A 400 6.96 10.33 -11.65
CA CYS A 400 7.17 11.67 -11.10
C CYS A 400 7.10 11.70 -9.57
N ILE A 401 6.14 10.98 -8.99
CA ILE A 401 5.94 10.87 -7.54
C ILE A 401 7.18 10.26 -6.87
N GLY A 402 7.72 9.17 -7.43
CA GLY A 402 8.93 8.52 -6.92
C GLY A 402 10.18 9.41 -7.03
N LEU A 403 10.34 10.12 -8.15
CA LEU A 403 11.45 11.06 -8.36
C LEU A 403 11.41 12.19 -7.33
N ILE A 404 10.27 12.87 -7.18
CA ILE A 404 10.13 14.00 -6.25
C ILE A 404 10.26 13.51 -4.80
N GLY A 405 9.69 12.34 -4.48
CA GLY A 405 9.82 11.70 -3.17
C GLY A 405 11.26 11.44 -2.78
N ALA A 406 12.07 10.92 -3.70
CA ALA A 406 13.50 10.72 -3.49
C ALA A 406 14.28 12.03 -3.26
N LEU A 407 13.93 13.11 -3.97
CA LEU A 407 14.54 14.43 -3.75
C LEU A 407 14.15 15.01 -2.38
N ILE A 408 12.90 14.84 -1.96
CA ILE A 408 12.40 15.26 -0.64
C ILE A 408 13.11 14.47 0.47
N TYR A 409 13.24 13.15 0.32
CA TYR A 409 14.06 12.31 1.19
C TYR A 409 15.48 12.86 1.32
N GLN A 410 16.17 13.10 0.20
CA GLN A 410 17.55 13.56 0.21
C GLN A 410 17.69 14.95 0.87
N GLY A 411 16.75 15.84 0.61
CA GLY A 411 16.67 17.15 1.25
C GLY A 411 16.45 17.06 2.76
N ALA A 412 15.51 16.22 3.20
CA ALA A 412 15.21 15.99 4.61
C ALA A 412 16.39 15.36 5.37
N SER A 413 17.05 14.34 4.80
CA SER A 413 18.25 13.72 5.40
C SER A 413 19.38 14.74 5.55
N SER A 414 19.59 15.57 4.52
CA SER A 414 20.59 16.64 4.55
C SER A 414 20.26 17.71 5.61
N LEU A 415 18.97 18.04 5.76
CA LEU A 415 18.51 18.99 6.77
C LEU A 415 18.73 18.45 8.19
N LEU A 416 18.36 17.19 8.48
CA LEU A 416 18.56 16.58 9.80
C LEU A 416 20.04 16.60 10.20
N ARG A 417 20.93 16.23 9.27
CA ARG A 417 22.39 16.31 9.49
C ARG A 417 22.85 17.74 9.77
N LYS A 418 22.33 18.73 9.04
CA LYS A 418 22.66 20.15 9.24
C LYS A 418 22.22 20.67 10.61
N VAL A 419 21.06 20.25 11.10
CA VAL A 419 20.55 20.63 12.43
C VAL A 419 20.97 19.67 13.55
N LYS A 420 21.88 18.73 13.25
CA LYS A 420 22.46 17.75 14.19
C LYS A 420 21.43 16.85 14.89
N ILE A 421 20.34 16.53 14.20
CA ILE A 421 19.40 15.47 14.61
C ILE A 421 19.92 14.15 14.05
N ASP A 422 20.21 13.19 14.95
CA ASP A 422 20.77 11.90 14.58
C ASP A 422 19.65 10.86 14.45
N ASP A 423 19.29 10.62 13.20
CA ASP A 423 18.42 9.53 12.76
C ASP A 423 19.30 8.43 12.13
N PRO A 424 19.50 7.27 12.81
CA PRO A 424 20.45 6.25 12.37
C PRO A 424 20.21 5.66 10.99
N ILE A 425 18.96 5.60 10.55
CA ILE A 425 18.57 4.92 9.31
C ILE A 425 17.87 5.86 8.30
N ASP A 426 17.83 7.17 8.59
CA ASP A 426 16.97 8.12 7.90
C ASP A 426 15.46 7.74 7.96
N ALA A 427 14.97 7.27 9.12
CA ALA A 427 13.57 6.90 9.33
C ALA A 427 12.60 8.06 9.04
N PHE A 428 12.84 9.26 9.58
CA PHE A 428 12.00 10.42 9.29
C PHE A 428 12.12 10.89 7.84
N PRO A 429 13.31 11.05 7.22
CA PRO A 429 13.39 11.40 5.81
C PRO A 429 12.65 10.43 4.87
N VAL A 430 12.78 9.12 5.10
CA VAL A 430 12.12 8.10 4.26
C VAL A 430 10.62 8.03 4.54
N HIS A 431 10.20 7.98 5.80
CA HIS A 431 8.80 7.73 6.14
C HIS A 431 8.01 9.01 6.45
N GLY A 432 8.58 9.92 7.23
CA GLY A 432 7.97 11.21 7.60
C GLY A 432 7.85 12.17 6.41
N ALA A 433 8.99 12.57 5.85
CA ALA A 433 9.04 13.58 4.79
C ALA A 433 8.48 13.05 3.46
N ALA A 434 8.89 11.86 3.02
CA ALA A 434 8.34 11.27 1.81
C ALA A 434 6.87 10.83 1.99
N GLY A 435 6.45 10.48 3.22
CA GLY A 435 5.05 10.19 3.53
C GLY A 435 4.16 11.43 3.41
N ALA A 436 4.58 12.56 3.97
CA ALA A 436 3.89 13.84 3.79
C ALA A 436 3.77 14.23 2.31
N TRP A 437 4.84 14.01 1.53
CA TRP A 437 4.79 14.19 0.07
C TRP A 437 3.78 13.25 -0.59
N GLY A 438 3.81 11.96 -0.29
CA GLY A 438 2.89 10.98 -0.86
C GLY A 438 1.42 11.35 -0.60
N THR A 439 1.11 11.80 0.62
CA THR A 439 -0.22 12.28 0.97
C THR A 439 -0.67 13.49 0.13
N LEU A 440 0.22 14.44 -0.18
CA LEU A 440 -0.11 15.54 -1.09
C LEU A 440 -0.18 15.08 -2.55
N ALA A 441 0.73 14.19 -2.96
CA ALA A 441 0.77 13.65 -4.30
C ALA A 441 -0.53 12.92 -4.68
N ALA A 442 -1.14 12.22 -3.72
CA ALA A 442 -2.42 11.52 -3.86
C ALA A 442 -3.54 12.40 -4.44
N VAL A 443 -3.59 13.67 -4.06
CA VAL A 443 -4.62 14.62 -4.50
C VAL A 443 -4.16 15.52 -5.63
N ILE A 444 -2.85 15.70 -5.82
CA ILE A 444 -2.28 16.47 -6.93
C ILE A 444 -2.35 15.68 -8.24
N PHE A 445 -2.02 14.38 -8.20
CA PHE A 445 -1.88 13.51 -9.36
C PHE A 445 -3.08 12.59 -9.61
N ASP A 446 -4.19 12.76 -8.86
CA ASP A 446 -5.41 11.98 -9.06
C ASP A 446 -5.84 12.01 -10.54
N TRP A 447 -6.02 10.83 -11.13
CA TRP A 447 -6.19 10.62 -12.57
C TRP A 447 -7.56 11.01 -13.13
N GLY A 448 -8.49 11.52 -12.32
CA GLY A 448 -9.87 11.77 -12.76
C GLY A 448 -9.91 12.61 -14.04
N ASP A 449 -10.81 12.25 -14.96
CA ASP A 449 -10.84 12.67 -16.37
C ASP A 449 -10.60 14.19 -16.57
N GLY A 450 -9.33 14.56 -16.76
CA GLY A 450 -8.84 15.94 -16.83
C GLY A 450 -8.66 16.68 -15.48
N ILE A 451 -8.97 17.97 -15.47
CA ILE A 451 -8.87 18.83 -14.27
C ILE A 451 -10.23 18.91 -13.53
N GLY A 452 -11.31 18.47 -14.18
CA GLY A 452 -12.67 18.65 -13.68
C GLY A 452 -13.13 17.60 -12.68
N VAL A 453 -12.65 16.36 -12.79
CA VAL A 453 -13.16 15.22 -12.01
C VAL A 453 -12.10 14.73 -11.03
N PHE A 454 -12.50 14.49 -9.79
CA PHE A 454 -11.66 13.90 -8.75
C PHE A 454 -12.21 12.52 -8.38
N HIS A 455 -11.37 11.50 -8.35
CA HIS A 455 -11.80 10.12 -8.05
C HIS A 455 -11.69 9.79 -6.56
N GLY A 456 -10.58 10.16 -5.90
CA GLY A 456 -10.40 9.91 -4.47
C GLY A 456 -10.66 8.44 -4.10
N TRP A 457 -11.48 8.18 -3.09
CA TRP A 457 -11.80 6.80 -2.67
C TRP A 457 -12.58 5.96 -3.70
N GLY A 458 -13.08 6.56 -4.79
CA GLY A 458 -13.90 5.90 -5.82
C GLY A 458 -13.11 5.06 -6.85
N GLY A 459 -11.77 5.10 -6.85
CA GLY A 459 -10.91 4.38 -7.79
C GLY A 459 -11.13 4.80 -9.24
N PHE A 460 -11.92 4.04 -10.00
CA PHE A 460 -12.30 4.39 -11.38
C PHE A 460 -13.56 5.26 -11.47
N SER A 461 -14.21 5.55 -10.34
CA SER A 461 -15.39 6.42 -10.27
C SER A 461 -15.04 7.76 -9.61
N CYS A 462 -15.74 8.81 -10.03
CA CYS A 462 -15.62 10.12 -9.40
C CYS A 462 -16.15 10.11 -7.96
N THR A 463 -15.62 11.00 -7.13
CA THR A 463 -16.23 11.32 -5.83
C THR A 463 -17.56 12.02 -6.08
N THR A 464 -18.65 11.50 -5.50
CA THR A 464 -20.00 11.98 -5.74
C THR A 464 -20.57 12.81 -4.59
N ASP A 465 -21.51 13.70 -4.91
CA ASP A 465 -22.38 14.37 -3.93
C ASP A 465 -23.48 13.44 -3.39
N SER A 466 -24.34 13.99 -2.52
CA SER A 466 -25.49 13.26 -1.95
C SER A 466 -26.57 12.92 -2.97
N ALA A 467 -26.55 13.52 -4.17
CA ALA A 467 -27.44 13.24 -5.28
C ALA A 467 -26.83 12.23 -6.29
N GLY A 468 -25.59 11.79 -6.08
CA GLY A 468 -24.87 10.86 -6.96
C GLY A 468 -24.17 11.51 -8.16
N GLY A 469 -24.12 12.84 -8.25
CA GLY A 469 -23.38 13.57 -9.27
C GLY A 469 -21.90 13.74 -8.89
N CYS A 470 -20.99 13.79 -9.86
CA CYS A 470 -19.57 14.05 -9.58
C CYS A 470 -19.39 15.44 -8.96
N LEU A 471 -18.58 15.54 -7.89
CA LEU A 471 -18.30 16.81 -7.22
C LEU A 471 -17.42 17.73 -8.06
N ASP A 472 -17.94 18.90 -8.42
CA ASP A 472 -17.16 19.97 -9.05
C ASP A 472 -16.14 20.57 -8.06
N GLY A 473 -14.92 20.84 -8.53
CA GLY A 473 -13.88 21.50 -7.73
C GLY A 473 -13.34 20.66 -6.56
N ALA A 474 -13.67 19.37 -6.51
CA ALA A 474 -13.31 18.45 -5.44
C ALA A 474 -11.79 18.36 -5.18
N ARG A 475 -10.94 18.51 -6.22
CA ARG A 475 -9.48 18.45 -6.07
C ARG A 475 -8.94 19.53 -5.12
N GLY A 476 -9.50 20.74 -5.14
CA GLY A 476 -9.11 21.82 -4.21
C GLY A 476 -9.49 21.50 -2.76
N GLN A 477 -10.67 20.93 -2.56
CA GLN A 477 -11.13 20.49 -1.23
C GLN A 477 -10.30 19.30 -0.71
N ALA A 478 -9.99 18.34 -1.58
CA ALA A 478 -9.12 17.21 -1.27
C ALA A 478 -7.72 17.69 -0.89
N PHE A 479 -7.16 18.67 -1.61
CA PHE A 479 -5.86 19.26 -1.26
C PHE A 479 -5.85 19.84 0.15
N VAL A 480 -6.88 20.62 0.51
CA VAL A 480 -7.01 21.18 1.86
C VAL A 480 -7.19 20.07 2.89
N ALA A 481 -8.02 19.06 2.61
CA ALA A 481 -8.26 17.94 3.52
C ALA A 481 -6.98 17.14 3.79
N ASN A 482 -6.20 16.85 2.74
CA ASN A 482 -4.91 16.16 2.85
C ASN A 482 -3.86 16.99 3.62
N LEU A 483 -3.84 18.31 3.42
CA LEU A 483 -2.98 19.20 4.22
C LEU A 483 -3.38 19.20 5.71
N VAL A 484 -4.68 19.28 6.00
CA VAL A 484 -5.20 19.18 7.37
C VAL A 484 -4.85 17.83 7.99
N GLY A 485 -5.00 16.73 7.25
CA GLY A 485 -4.60 15.39 7.69
C GLY A 485 -3.11 15.30 8.01
N ILE A 486 -2.25 15.87 7.17
CA ILE A 486 -0.79 15.94 7.43
C ILE A 486 -0.51 16.66 8.75
N ILE A 487 -1.11 17.84 8.95
CA ILE A 487 -0.92 18.63 10.16
C ILE A 487 -1.45 17.88 11.39
N ALA A 488 -2.64 17.30 11.30
CA ALA A 488 -3.29 16.59 12.40
C ALA A 488 -2.50 15.36 12.82
N ILE A 489 -2.07 14.52 11.87
CA ILE A 489 -1.26 13.32 12.15
C ILE A 489 0.09 13.73 12.73
N ALA A 490 0.78 14.71 12.15
CA ALA A 490 2.05 15.18 12.67
C ALA A 490 1.92 15.77 14.08
N ALA A 491 0.88 16.56 14.34
CA ALA A 491 0.63 17.16 15.65
C ALA A 491 0.30 16.09 16.70
N TRP A 492 -0.58 15.14 16.38
CA TRP A 492 -0.99 14.08 17.31
C TRP A 492 0.14 13.12 17.63
N THR A 493 0.78 12.56 16.61
CA THR A 493 1.88 11.64 16.81
C THR A 493 3.04 12.36 17.47
N GLY A 494 3.40 13.56 17.00
CA GLY A 494 4.49 14.32 17.59
C GLY A 494 4.26 14.70 19.06
N LEU A 495 3.05 15.17 19.39
CA LEU A 495 2.68 15.54 20.76
C LEU A 495 2.69 14.31 21.68
N LEU A 496 2.03 13.22 21.31
CA LEU A 496 1.97 12.04 22.17
C LEU A 496 3.34 11.36 22.31
N SER A 497 4.13 11.28 21.24
CA SER A 497 5.51 10.82 21.34
C SER A 497 6.32 11.69 22.30
N ALA A 498 6.13 13.02 22.30
CA ALA A 498 6.80 13.91 23.25
C ALA A 498 6.30 13.70 24.70
N VAL A 499 4.98 13.57 24.90
CA VAL A 499 4.35 13.31 26.22
C VAL A 499 4.89 12.01 26.83
N ILE A 500 5.18 10.99 26.02
CA ILE A 500 5.75 9.74 26.49
C ILE A 500 7.25 9.86 26.72
N LEU A 501 8.00 10.36 25.74
CA LEU A 501 9.47 10.27 25.75
C LEU A 501 10.13 11.36 26.63
N VAL A 502 9.56 12.56 26.73
CA VAL A 502 10.16 13.65 27.50
C VAL A 502 10.24 13.32 29.00
N PRO A 503 9.19 12.80 29.66
CA PRO A 503 9.32 12.34 31.06
C PRO A 503 10.36 11.23 31.22
N LEU A 504 10.38 10.26 30.30
CA LEU A 504 11.35 9.15 30.34
C LEU A 504 12.79 9.63 30.22
N LYS A 505 13.03 10.76 29.54
CA LYS A 505 14.35 11.40 29.44
C LYS A 505 14.98 11.69 30.80
N PHE A 506 14.17 12.06 31.79
CA PHE A 506 14.63 12.38 33.14
C PHE A 506 14.79 11.15 34.04
N VAL A 507 14.37 9.97 33.58
CA VAL A 507 14.45 8.72 34.34
C VAL A 507 15.53 7.81 33.77
N ALA A 508 15.33 7.31 32.54
CA ALA A 508 16.18 6.27 31.97
C ALA A 508 16.05 6.13 30.44
N LEU A 509 15.58 7.13 29.69
CA LEU A 509 15.38 6.97 28.25
C LEU A 509 16.67 6.61 27.51
N ARG A 510 17.77 7.31 27.82
CA ARG A 510 19.05 7.20 27.15
C ARG A 510 19.99 6.27 27.91
N ALA A 511 20.68 5.37 27.19
CA ALA A 511 21.77 4.57 27.72
C ALA A 511 22.96 5.46 28.08
N THR A 512 23.74 5.07 29.10
CA THR A 512 24.94 5.83 29.48
C THR A 512 25.98 5.81 28.37
N ASP A 513 26.91 6.76 28.38
CA ASP A 513 27.95 6.84 27.36
C ASP A 513 28.84 5.59 27.39
N GLU A 514 29.13 5.03 28.56
CA GLU A 514 29.89 3.77 28.68
C GLU A 514 29.18 2.59 28.01
N VAL A 515 27.84 2.51 28.15
CA VAL A 515 27.04 1.47 27.48
C VAL A 515 27.04 1.68 25.97
N GLN A 516 26.93 2.93 25.50
CA GLN A 516 26.97 3.24 24.07
C GLN A 516 28.35 2.96 23.44
N GLU A 517 29.43 3.20 24.18
CA GLU A 517 30.80 2.88 23.74
C GLU A 517 31.04 1.37 23.73
N LEU A 518 30.59 0.65 24.76
CA LEU A 518 30.68 -0.82 24.80
C LEU A 518 29.81 -1.50 23.73
N GLY A 519 28.63 -0.94 23.47
CA GLY A 519 27.59 -1.55 22.64
C GLY A 519 26.50 -2.23 23.47
N MET A 520 25.25 -2.04 23.05
CA MET A 520 24.08 -2.54 23.76
C MET A 520 24.06 -4.07 23.85
N ASP A 521 24.54 -4.76 22.81
CA ASP A 521 24.57 -6.22 22.76
C ASP A 521 25.44 -6.79 23.88
N THR A 522 26.67 -6.29 24.02
CA THR A 522 27.57 -6.75 25.07
C THR A 522 27.11 -6.32 26.46
N ALA A 523 26.52 -5.14 26.58
CA ALA A 523 26.08 -4.60 27.87
C ALA A 523 24.79 -5.26 28.41
N LYS A 524 23.88 -5.73 27.54
CA LYS A 524 22.50 -6.08 27.92
C LYS A 524 21.98 -7.42 27.40
N HIS A 525 22.70 -8.10 26.51
CA HIS A 525 22.22 -9.33 25.87
C HIS A 525 23.05 -10.56 26.23
N SER A 526 22.41 -11.72 26.13
CA SER A 526 23.03 -13.04 26.24
C SER A 526 22.54 -13.91 25.07
N PRO A 527 23.41 -14.28 24.11
CA PRO A 527 24.86 -14.06 24.10
C PRO A 527 25.24 -12.57 23.97
N THR A 528 26.49 -12.21 24.32
CA THR A 528 26.95 -10.81 24.33
C THR A 528 27.26 -10.22 22.95
N LYS A 529 27.13 -11.02 21.88
CA LYS A 529 27.39 -10.65 20.48
C LYS A 529 26.36 -11.32 19.57
N ALA A 530 25.94 -10.61 18.53
CA ALA A 530 25.04 -11.13 17.50
C ALA A 530 25.70 -12.18 16.60
N TYR A 531 27.02 -12.10 16.45
CA TYR A 531 27.80 -12.92 15.53
C TYR A 531 28.82 -13.76 16.29
N ALA A 532 29.00 -15.01 15.87
CA ALA A 532 29.99 -15.92 16.45
C ALA A 532 31.43 -15.62 16.01
N HIS A 533 31.61 -15.00 14.86
CA HIS A 533 32.92 -14.62 14.31
C HIS A 533 33.10 -13.11 14.34
N GLU A 534 34.30 -12.66 14.73
CA GLU A 534 34.73 -11.27 14.55
C GLU A 534 35.15 -11.10 13.08
N TRP A 535 34.57 -10.12 12.40
CA TRP A 535 34.90 -9.75 11.02
C TRP A 535 35.87 -8.59 10.98
#